data_AF-A0AAU1I8X2-F1
#
_entry.id   AF-A0AAU1I8X2-F1
#
_cell.length_a   1.000
_cell.length_b   1.000
_cell.length_c   1.000
_cell.angle_alpha   90.00
_cell.angle_beta   90.00
_cell.angle_gamma   90.00
#
_symmetry.space_group_name_H-M   'P 1'
#
loop_
_entity.id
_entity.type
_entity.pdbx_description
1 polymer ?
#
loop_
_entity_poly.entity_id
_entity_poly.type
_entity_poly.pdbx_seq_one_letter_code
_entity_poly.pdbx_strand_id
1 'polypeptide(L)'
;MEHVPSSVLQRRRDQKRRAYLAAIGRPALCADFQDVQAYIRKLYFEGGMSAEQMHKQSGVSLNIVLSVIRGHRGIGENGRPTPIVAMRRTTIDRLTAMQYEPPMISKHGAGARVNPQTTLRRIQTLIAQGYNLKWLSRQHDSVSDQHLSTLLTQTKGRRYIMATTAHAIAELYDKYHNVDPAHVGISQAHIVRAQHTAQRRGYTPPSCWDADTIDDPDAVPEWTGACGTEEGYLIHKRERLPVCPACAVYRKNYTYSRKYAAAMSFSARKLDQILNEPGRAPLRIARSLGHPNGDTLEMWRKGTRRPQHRNVAKLAALLAVRPEDLCDILTPTAQG
;
A
#
# COMPACT_ATOMS: atom_id res chain seq x y z
N MET A 1 -48.90 17.10 37.20
CA MET A 1 -47.85 17.75 36.39
C MET A 1 -46.81 16.69 36.03
N GLU A 2 -46.78 16.24 34.78
CA GLU A 2 -45.86 15.19 34.35
C GLU A 2 -44.41 15.69 34.37
N HIS A 3 -43.54 14.98 35.09
CA HIS A 3 -42.14 15.33 35.23
C HIS A 3 -41.41 15.04 33.92
N VAL A 4 -41.02 16.08 33.19
CA VAL A 4 -40.26 15.92 31.94
C VAL A 4 -38.92 15.25 32.26
N PRO A 5 -38.53 14.15 31.59
CA PRO A 5 -37.28 13.46 31.84
C PRO A 5 -36.06 14.36 31.59
N SER A 6 -35.06 14.29 32.49
CA SER A 6 -33.82 15.09 32.42
C SER A 6 -33.11 15.03 31.06
N SER A 7 -33.15 13.87 30.39
CA SER A 7 -32.54 13.67 29.06
C SER A 7 -33.23 14.46 27.93
N VAL A 8 -34.52 14.81 28.10
CA VAL A 8 -35.28 15.63 27.14
C VAL A 8 -34.96 17.11 27.33
N LEU A 9 -34.86 17.56 28.59
CA LEU A 9 -34.44 18.93 28.91
C LEU A 9 -33.02 19.22 28.43
N GLN A 10 -32.12 18.25 28.55
CA GLN A 10 -30.74 18.37 28.09
C GLN A 10 -30.64 18.44 26.55
N ARG A 11 -31.43 17.64 25.82
CA ARG A 11 -31.53 17.73 24.35
C ARG A 11 -32.04 19.10 23.90
N ARG A 12 -33.08 19.64 24.57
CA ARG A 12 -33.63 20.98 24.26
C ARG A 12 -32.59 22.08 24.50
N ARG A 13 -31.83 22.01 25.60
CA ARG A 13 -30.74 22.95 25.90
C ARG A 13 -29.64 22.89 24.84
N ASP A 14 -29.21 21.69 24.45
CA ASP A 14 -28.20 21.49 23.41
C ASP A 14 -28.64 22.01 22.04
N GLN A 15 -29.91 21.81 21.68
CA GLN A 15 -30.49 22.31 20.43
C GLN A 15 -30.51 23.85 20.40
N LYS A 16 -30.99 24.51 21.47
CA LYS A 16 -30.97 25.98 21.59
C LYS A 16 -29.55 26.53 21.50
N ARG A 17 -28.60 25.89 22.19
CA ARG A 17 -27.18 26.29 22.19
C ARG A 17 -26.54 26.15 20.79
N ARG A 18 -26.87 25.09 20.04
CA ARG A 18 -26.41 24.91 18.65
C ARG A 18 -26.94 26.01 17.72
N ALA A 19 -28.24 26.32 17.82
CA ALA A 19 -28.85 27.39 17.03
C ALA A 19 -28.19 28.75 17.31
N TYR A 20 -27.93 29.05 18.59
CA TYR A 20 -27.23 30.27 18.98
C TYR A 20 -25.80 30.34 18.43
N LEU A 21 -25.02 29.26 18.55
CA LEU A 21 -23.63 29.24 18.05
C LEU A 21 -23.55 29.39 16.53
N ALA A 22 -24.48 28.78 15.79
CA ALA A 22 -24.59 28.97 14.34
C ALA A 22 -24.92 30.43 13.97
N ALA A 23 -25.82 31.08 14.72
CA ALA A 23 -26.21 32.47 14.47
C ALA A 23 -25.06 33.47 14.67
N ILE A 24 -24.14 33.21 15.59
CA ILE A 24 -22.97 34.08 15.86
C ILE A 24 -21.73 33.70 15.05
N GLY A 25 -21.87 32.86 14.02
CA GLY A 25 -20.76 32.45 13.15
C GLY A 25 -19.70 31.58 13.83
N ARG A 26 -19.98 31.04 15.03
CA ARG A 26 -19.06 30.09 15.68
C ARG A 26 -19.24 28.71 15.07
N PRO A 27 -18.16 27.98 14.80
CA PRO A 27 -18.28 26.72 14.08
C PRO A 27 -19.00 25.68 14.94
N ALA A 28 -19.69 24.75 14.27
CA ALA A 28 -20.55 23.76 14.92
C ALA A 28 -19.82 22.98 16.03
N LEU A 29 -20.53 22.70 17.13
CA LEU A 29 -20.01 21.93 18.27
C LEU A 29 -19.60 20.50 17.90
N CYS A 30 -20.08 19.99 16.78
CA CYS A 30 -19.68 18.71 16.23
C CYS A 30 -19.00 18.93 14.88
N ALA A 31 -17.94 18.16 14.60
CA ALA A 31 -17.31 18.12 13.29
C ALA A 31 -17.42 16.71 12.70
N ASP A 32 -16.99 16.57 11.45
CA ASP A 32 -16.99 15.29 10.73
C ASP A 32 -16.13 14.27 11.47
N PHE A 33 -16.64 13.05 11.53
CA PHE A 33 -16.02 11.92 12.19
C PHE A 33 -14.99 11.21 11.29
N GLN A 34 -15.14 11.28 9.97
CA GLN A 34 -14.35 10.44 9.04
C GLN A 34 -12.85 10.72 9.13
N ASP A 35 -12.44 11.99 9.12
CA ASP A 35 -11.02 12.38 9.17
C ASP A 35 -10.35 11.92 10.48
N VAL A 36 -11.07 12.07 11.59
CA VAL A 36 -10.60 11.67 12.92
C VAL A 36 -10.51 10.16 13.01
N GLN A 37 -11.48 9.44 12.45
CA GLN A 37 -11.42 7.99 12.38
C GLN A 37 -10.23 7.52 11.55
N ALA A 38 -9.98 8.13 10.39
CA ALA A 38 -8.84 7.80 9.54
C ALA A 38 -7.52 8.01 10.30
N TYR A 39 -7.38 9.16 10.97
CA TYR A 39 -6.21 9.47 11.79
C TYR A 39 -6.01 8.47 12.94
N ILE A 40 -7.06 8.19 13.72
CA ILE A 40 -6.98 7.23 14.83
C ILE A 40 -6.70 5.82 14.35
N ARG A 41 -7.26 5.40 13.22
CA ARG A 41 -6.95 4.09 12.61
C ARG A 41 -5.52 4.03 12.12
N LYS A 42 -5.00 5.11 11.55
CA LYS A 42 -3.57 5.23 11.21
C LYS A 42 -2.70 5.04 12.45
N LEU A 43 -2.96 5.77 13.53
CA LEU A 43 -2.23 5.61 14.79
C LEU A 43 -2.33 4.19 15.38
N TYR A 44 -3.50 3.56 15.25
CA TYR A 44 -3.74 2.23 15.82
C TYR A 44 -3.11 1.12 14.98
N PHE A 45 -3.30 1.12 13.67
CA PHE A 45 -2.90 0.01 12.78
C PHE A 45 -1.50 0.18 12.21
N GLU A 46 -1.14 1.39 11.80
CA GLU A 46 0.19 1.70 11.27
C GLU A 46 1.12 2.09 12.42
N GLY A 47 0.62 2.88 13.36
CA GLY A 47 1.41 3.33 14.50
C GLY A 47 1.52 2.34 15.65
N GLY A 48 0.65 1.32 15.72
CA GLY A 48 0.66 0.34 16.80
C GLY A 48 0.29 0.89 18.18
N MET A 49 -0.24 2.11 18.26
CA MET A 49 -0.69 2.69 19.53
C MET A 49 -1.95 1.96 20.00
N SER A 50 -1.93 1.43 21.23
CA SER A 50 -3.10 0.73 21.78
C SER A 50 -4.24 1.70 22.11
N ALA A 51 -5.47 1.20 22.11
CA ALA A 51 -6.64 1.99 22.50
C ALA A 51 -6.53 2.50 23.96
N GLU A 52 -5.86 1.74 24.83
CA GLU A 52 -5.60 2.13 26.22
C GLU A 52 -4.64 3.33 26.32
N GLN A 53 -3.63 3.38 25.46
CA GLN A 53 -2.70 4.50 25.42
C GLN A 53 -3.33 5.74 24.81
N MET A 54 -4.09 5.57 23.72
CA MET A 54 -4.89 6.65 23.18
C MET A 54 -5.82 7.23 24.25
N HIS A 55 -6.44 6.36 25.05
CA HIS A 55 -7.25 6.78 26.20
C HIS A 55 -6.44 7.58 27.24
N LYS A 56 -5.28 7.06 27.66
CA LYS A 56 -4.40 7.72 28.65
C LYS A 56 -3.88 9.08 28.16
N GLN A 57 -3.50 9.19 26.89
CA GLN A 57 -2.90 10.40 26.32
C GLN A 57 -3.94 11.47 25.98
N SER A 58 -5.09 11.07 25.42
CA SER A 58 -6.16 12.03 25.07
C SER A 58 -7.08 12.40 26.24
N GLY A 59 -7.08 11.60 27.31
CA GLY A 59 -8.06 11.70 28.39
C GLY A 59 -9.51 11.40 27.95
N VAL A 60 -9.70 10.82 26.76
CA VAL A 60 -11.00 10.38 26.23
C VAL A 60 -11.25 8.95 26.67
N SER A 61 -12.46 8.61 27.13
CA SER A 61 -12.72 7.26 27.66
C SER A 61 -12.41 6.15 26.66
N LEU A 62 -11.90 5.02 27.16
CA LEU A 62 -11.52 3.86 26.34
C LEU A 62 -12.65 3.38 25.41
N ASN A 63 -13.90 3.39 25.88
CA ASN A 63 -15.06 3.03 25.06
C ASN A 63 -15.26 3.99 23.88
N ILE A 64 -15.04 5.30 24.06
CA ILE A 64 -15.13 6.26 22.96
C ILE A 64 -14.01 5.99 21.95
N VAL A 65 -12.77 5.76 22.40
CA VAL A 65 -11.64 5.42 21.53
C VAL A 65 -11.95 4.16 20.69
N LEU A 66 -12.43 3.09 21.34
CA LEU A 66 -12.81 1.86 20.65
C LEU A 66 -13.95 2.08 19.66
N SER A 67 -14.96 2.88 20.02
CA SER A 67 -16.05 3.27 19.13
C SER A 67 -15.57 4.08 17.93
N VAL A 68 -14.57 4.96 18.10
CA VAL A 68 -13.92 5.69 16.99
C VAL A 68 -13.22 4.72 16.06
N ILE A 69 -12.37 3.83 16.58
CA ILE A 69 -11.64 2.83 15.78
C ILE A 69 -12.61 1.96 14.97
N ARG A 70 -13.69 1.48 15.62
CA ARG A 70 -14.70 0.61 14.99
C ARG A 70 -15.65 1.37 14.04
N GLY A 71 -15.87 2.67 14.26
CA GLY A 71 -16.79 3.49 13.47
C GLY A 71 -18.26 3.47 13.92
N HIS A 72 -18.56 2.84 15.06
CA HIS A 72 -19.93 2.71 15.56
C HIS A 72 -20.00 2.80 17.09
N ARG A 73 -21.13 3.30 17.63
CA ARG A 73 -21.32 3.50 19.08
C ARG A 73 -21.82 2.25 19.82
N GLY A 74 -22.22 1.22 19.08
CA GLY A 74 -22.83 0.02 19.60
C GLY A 74 -23.68 -0.68 18.54
N ILE A 75 -24.49 -1.63 18.97
CA ILE A 75 -25.51 -2.30 18.16
C ILE A 75 -26.86 -1.62 18.49
N GLY A 76 -27.55 -1.14 17.46
CA GLY A 76 -28.87 -0.53 17.60
C GLY A 76 -29.98 -1.56 17.85
N GLU A 77 -31.20 -1.08 18.09
CA GLU A 77 -32.38 -1.91 18.38
C GLU A 77 -32.72 -2.91 17.26
N ASN A 78 -32.30 -2.61 16.03
CA ASN A 78 -32.45 -3.49 14.86
C ASN A 78 -31.32 -4.51 14.70
N GLY A 79 -30.44 -4.66 15.69
CA GLY A 79 -29.29 -5.56 15.63
C GLY A 79 -28.15 -5.07 14.71
N ARG A 80 -28.23 -3.86 14.14
CA ARG A 80 -27.20 -3.32 13.24
C ARG A 80 -26.29 -2.31 13.95
N PRO A 81 -25.00 -2.21 13.60
CA PRO A 81 -24.12 -1.20 14.17
C PRO A 81 -24.60 0.22 13.87
N THR A 82 -24.69 1.08 14.89
CA THR A 82 -25.09 2.48 14.71
C THR A 82 -23.87 3.34 14.34
N PRO A 83 -23.76 3.84 13.09
CA PRO A 83 -22.57 4.56 12.64
C PRO A 83 -22.41 5.90 13.35
N ILE A 84 -21.16 6.32 13.54
CA ILE A 84 -20.86 7.65 14.06
C ILE A 84 -20.77 8.61 12.87
N VAL A 85 -21.76 9.50 12.74
CA VAL A 85 -21.76 10.52 11.68
C VAL A 85 -21.04 11.80 12.10
N ALA A 86 -21.09 12.13 13.39
CA ALA A 86 -20.46 13.33 13.91
C ALA A 86 -20.01 13.13 15.36
N MET A 87 -18.95 13.85 15.74
CA MET A 87 -18.37 13.82 17.07
C MET A 87 -18.15 15.24 17.61
N ARG A 88 -18.23 15.41 18.95
CA ARG A 88 -17.99 16.69 19.59
C ARG A 88 -16.57 17.17 19.29
N ARG A 89 -16.44 18.44 18.93
CA ARG A 89 -15.15 19.04 18.55
C ARG A 89 -14.11 18.94 19.67
N THR A 90 -14.54 19.14 20.92
CA THR A 90 -13.68 18.94 22.10
C THR A 90 -13.08 17.53 22.20
N THR A 91 -13.80 16.51 21.74
CA THR A 91 -13.30 15.13 21.71
C THR A 91 -12.36 14.93 20.53
N ILE A 92 -12.72 15.51 19.37
CA ILE A 92 -11.87 15.51 18.18
C ILE A 92 -10.53 16.16 18.48
N ASP A 93 -10.52 17.37 19.03
CA ASP A 93 -9.30 18.12 19.36
C ASP A 93 -8.38 17.35 20.32
N ARG A 94 -8.96 16.64 21.30
CA ARG A 94 -8.20 15.78 22.22
C ARG A 94 -7.61 14.54 21.54
N LEU A 95 -8.35 13.96 20.60
CA LEU A 95 -7.91 12.80 19.84
C LEU A 95 -6.84 13.17 18.80
N THR A 96 -6.95 14.34 18.16
CA THR A 96 -5.99 14.82 17.16
C THR A 96 -4.76 15.48 17.77
N ALA A 97 -4.84 15.97 19.01
CA ALA A 97 -3.68 16.47 19.76
C ALA A 97 -2.75 15.36 20.28
N MET A 98 -3.13 14.08 20.14
CA MET A 98 -2.25 12.98 20.51
C MET A 98 -0.99 13.01 19.64
N GLN A 99 0.16 13.03 20.28
CA GLN A 99 1.43 12.89 19.58
C GLN A 99 1.75 11.41 19.43
N TYR A 100 2.02 11.01 18.20
CA TYR A 100 2.53 9.70 17.89
C TYR A 100 4.05 9.69 18.12
N GLU A 101 4.47 9.00 19.16
CA GLU A 101 5.86 8.58 19.31
C GLU A 101 5.96 7.20 18.64
N PRO A 102 6.81 7.00 17.60
CA PRO A 102 7.01 5.70 16.97
C PRO A 102 7.35 4.63 18.01
N PRO A 103 6.94 3.37 17.81
CA PRO A 103 6.86 2.42 18.87
C PRO A 103 8.26 1.88 19.17
N MET A 104 8.92 2.41 20.19
CA MET A 104 9.78 1.58 21.02
C MET A 104 8.87 0.76 21.94
N ILE A 105 8.89 -0.56 21.77
CA ILE A 105 7.97 -1.54 22.40
C ILE A 105 7.99 -1.49 23.94
N SER A 106 8.98 -0.86 24.58
CA SER A 106 9.06 -0.79 26.05
C SER A 106 7.86 -0.11 26.73
N LYS A 107 7.07 0.73 26.03
CA LYS A 107 5.94 1.47 26.64
C LYS A 107 4.53 0.94 26.32
N HIS A 108 4.38 -0.02 25.41
CA HIS A 108 3.07 -0.41 24.88
C HIS A 108 2.70 -1.83 25.36
N GLY A 109 1.72 -1.93 26.29
CA GLY A 109 1.34 -3.17 26.96
C GLY A 109 0.98 -4.34 26.02
N ALA A 110 1.00 -5.56 26.57
CA ALA A 110 0.96 -6.85 25.85
C ALA A 110 -0.22 -7.09 24.88
N GLY A 111 -1.22 -6.22 24.82
CA GLY A 111 -2.41 -6.35 23.96
C GLY A 111 -2.42 -5.48 22.69
N ALA A 112 -1.39 -4.65 22.45
CA ALA A 112 -1.33 -3.80 21.26
C ALA A 112 -1.30 -4.63 19.96
N ARG A 113 -1.94 -4.12 18.89
CA ARG A 113 -2.10 -4.80 17.60
C ARG A 113 -1.45 -3.98 16.50
N VAL A 114 -0.62 -4.62 15.68
CA VAL A 114 0.13 -3.95 14.60
C VAL A 114 -0.09 -4.65 13.26
N ASN A 115 0.19 -3.95 12.16
CA ASN A 115 0.19 -4.52 10.83
C ASN A 115 1.23 -5.66 10.72
N PRO A 116 0.84 -6.87 10.25
CA PRO A 116 1.78 -7.99 10.13
C PRO A 116 2.80 -7.85 9.01
N GLN A 117 2.59 -6.96 8.03
CA GLN A 117 3.36 -6.91 6.79
C GLN A 117 4.87 -6.76 7.03
N THR A 118 5.25 -5.82 7.87
CA THR A 118 6.64 -5.57 8.29
C THR A 118 7.26 -6.81 8.94
N THR A 119 6.56 -7.39 9.91
CA THR A 119 6.98 -8.61 10.60
C THR A 119 7.14 -9.80 9.66
N LEU A 120 6.24 -9.95 8.69
CA LEU A 120 6.33 -10.99 7.67
C LEU A 120 7.55 -10.80 6.78
N ARG A 121 7.83 -9.58 6.34
CA ARG A 121 9.03 -9.27 5.55
C ARG A 121 10.30 -9.65 6.30
N ARG A 122 10.41 -9.32 7.59
CA ARG A 122 11.56 -9.68 8.44
C ARG A 122 11.76 -11.20 8.55
N ILE A 123 10.71 -11.96 8.86
CA ILE A 123 10.81 -13.43 8.93
C ILE A 123 11.19 -14.00 7.56
N GLN A 124 10.53 -13.57 6.49
CA GLN A 124 10.79 -14.05 5.13
C GLN A 124 12.24 -13.80 4.71
N THR A 125 12.77 -12.64 5.10
CA THR A 125 14.15 -12.22 4.87
C THR A 125 15.15 -13.13 5.58
N LEU A 126 14.92 -13.43 6.86
CA LEU A 126 15.76 -14.37 7.61
C LEU A 126 15.71 -15.78 7.00
N ILE A 127 14.55 -16.24 6.54
CA ILE A 127 14.43 -17.54 5.86
C ILE A 127 15.19 -17.54 4.53
N ALA A 128 15.12 -16.45 3.77
CA ALA A 128 15.85 -16.28 2.52
C ALA A 128 17.38 -16.26 2.72
N GLN A 129 17.84 -15.78 3.87
CA GLN A 129 19.25 -15.84 4.27
C GLN A 129 19.69 -17.26 4.67
N GLY A 130 18.78 -18.06 5.22
CA GLY A 130 19.05 -19.47 5.57
C GLY A 130 18.58 -19.89 6.96
N TYR A 131 17.95 -18.99 7.72
CA TYR A 131 17.43 -19.31 9.04
C TYR A 131 16.12 -20.12 8.92
N ASN A 132 16.10 -21.32 9.49
CA ASN A 132 14.87 -22.11 9.56
C ASN A 132 14.01 -21.69 10.77
N LEU A 133 12.69 -21.85 10.66
CA LEU A 133 11.72 -21.41 11.67
C LEU A 133 11.95 -22.04 13.05
N LYS A 134 12.25 -23.34 13.09
CA LYS A 134 12.54 -24.07 14.33
C LYS A 134 13.73 -23.49 15.08
N TRP A 135 14.79 -23.08 14.36
CA TRP A 135 15.93 -22.41 14.97
C TRP A 135 15.55 -21.01 15.48
N LEU A 136 14.83 -20.21 14.67
CA LEU A 136 14.37 -18.87 15.07
C LEU A 136 13.50 -18.91 16.32
N SER A 137 12.57 -19.86 16.42
CA SER A 137 11.72 -20.02 17.60
C SER A 137 12.46 -20.37 18.88
N ARG A 138 13.67 -20.95 18.78
CA ARG A 138 14.50 -21.27 19.96
C ARG A 138 15.32 -20.07 20.45
N GLN A 139 15.44 -19.03 19.63
CA GLN A 139 16.21 -17.84 19.99
C GLN A 139 15.40 -16.83 20.80
N HIS A 140 14.08 -17.00 20.90
CA HIS A 140 13.21 -16.07 21.59
C HIS A 140 11.99 -16.78 22.19
N ASP A 141 11.81 -16.70 23.51
CA ASP A 141 10.81 -17.49 24.24
C ASP A 141 9.36 -17.17 23.86
N SER A 142 9.07 -15.93 23.42
CA SER A 142 7.73 -15.50 23.05
C SER A 142 7.22 -15.99 21.68
N VAL A 143 8.04 -16.68 20.88
CA VAL A 143 7.66 -17.12 19.53
C VAL A 143 7.91 -18.62 19.33
N SER A 144 6.85 -19.37 19.06
CA SER A 144 6.95 -20.80 18.72
C SER A 144 7.04 -21.05 17.22
N ASP A 145 7.66 -22.16 16.82
CA ASP A 145 7.75 -22.59 15.40
C ASP A 145 6.36 -22.66 14.73
N GLN A 146 5.37 -23.23 15.43
CA GLN A 146 3.99 -23.30 14.96
C GLN A 146 3.38 -21.92 14.76
N HIS A 147 3.66 -20.97 15.65
CA HIS A 147 3.20 -19.59 15.52
C HIS A 147 3.82 -18.91 14.29
N LEU A 148 5.13 -19.04 14.09
CA LEU A 148 5.83 -18.48 12.91
C LEU A 148 5.32 -19.11 11.60
N SER A 149 5.11 -20.42 11.57
CA SER A 149 4.55 -21.14 10.43
C SER A 149 3.13 -20.66 10.11
N THR A 150 2.30 -20.45 11.14
CA THR A 150 0.94 -19.93 11.02
C THR A 150 0.94 -18.49 10.48
N LEU A 151 1.87 -17.65 10.96
CA LEU A 151 2.04 -16.28 10.45
C LEU A 151 2.34 -16.27 8.95
N LEU A 152 3.24 -17.13 8.48
CA LEU A 152 3.63 -17.19 7.06
C LEU A 152 2.59 -17.80 6.13
N THR A 153 1.73 -18.69 6.64
CA THR A 153 0.73 -19.41 5.82
C THR A 153 -0.63 -18.74 5.79
N GLN A 154 -1.07 -18.12 6.90
CA GLN A 154 -2.37 -17.46 7.03
C GLN A 154 -2.32 -15.96 6.69
N THR A 155 -1.40 -15.56 5.82
CA THR A 155 -1.20 -14.14 5.44
C THR A 155 -2.40 -13.55 4.71
N LYS A 156 -3.13 -14.36 3.92
CA LYS A 156 -4.33 -13.91 3.20
C LYS A 156 -5.48 -13.66 4.19
N GLY A 157 -5.64 -12.41 4.60
CA GLY A 157 -6.77 -11.92 5.42
C GLY A 157 -6.42 -11.57 6.86
N ARG A 158 -5.19 -11.82 7.31
CA ARG A 158 -4.76 -11.42 8.66
C ARG A 158 -4.50 -9.92 8.69
N ARG A 159 -5.37 -9.18 9.37
CA ARG A 159 -5.30 -7.72 9.46
C ARG A 159 -4.32 -7.21 10.53
N TYR A 160 -3.98 -8.05 11.52
CA TYR A 160 -3.16 -7.65 12.66
C TYR A 160 -2.45 -8.82 13.34
N ILE A 161 -1.36 -8.52 14.02
CA ILE A 161 -0.64 -9.39 14.97
C ILE A 161 -0.42 -8.65 16.29
N MET A 162 -0.02 -9.38 17.35
CA MET A 162 0.35 -8.74 18.61
C MET A 162 1.66 -7.97 18.46
N ALA A 163 1.76 -6.79 19.07
CA ALA A 163 2.96 -5.98 19.09
C ALA A 163 4.15 -6.71 19.73
N THR A 164 3.89 -7.54 20.75
CA THR A 164 4.91 -8.40 21.38
C THR A 164 5.53 -9.37 20.39
N THR A 165 4.72 -10.01 19.54
CA THR A 165 5.21 -10.88 18.46
C THR A 165 6.02 -10.10 17.43
N ALA A 166 5.53 -8.92 17.02
CA ALA A 166 6.24 -8.08 16.07
C ALA A 166 7.61 -7.64 16.60
N HIS A 167 7.69 -7.32 17.89
CA HIS A 167 8.93 -6.97 18.58
C HIS A 167 9.90 -8.13 18.66
N ALA A 168 9.45 -9.30 19.12
CA ALA A 168 10.29 -10.49 19.19
C ALA A 168 10.95 -10.78 17.83
N ILE A 169 10.20 -10.60 16.75
CA ILE A 169 10.70 -10.79 15.39
C ILE A 169 11.62 -9.64 14.94
N ALA A 170 11.36 -8.41 15.40
CA ALA A 170 12.26 -7.28 15.22
C ALA A 170 13.63 -7.57 15.82
N GLU A 171 13.68 -7.99 17.07
CA GLU A 171 14.94 -8.30 17.77
C GLU A 171 15.69 -9.44 17.11
N LEU A 172 14.98 -10.49 16.68
CA LEU A 172 15.57 -11.57 15.90
C LEU A 172 16.15 -11.06 14.58
N TYR A 173 15.45 -10.16 13.90
CA TYR A 173 15.93 -9.57 12.66
C TYR A 173 17.17 -8.72 12.89
N ASP A 174 17.13 -7.76 13.81
CA ASP A 174 18.26 -6.86 14.11
C ASP A 174 19.51 -7.65 14.50
N LYS A 175 19.33 -8.74 15.26
CA LYS A 175 20.43 -9.61 15.69
C LYS A 175 21.04 -10.45 14.57
N TYR A 176 20.25 -10.91 13.60
CA TYR A 176 20.68 -11.95 12.66
C TYR A 176 20.68 -11.57 11.18
N HIS A 177 20.10 -10.44 10.78
CA HIS A 177 20.00 -10.05 9.37
C HIS A 177 21.37 -9.88 8.68
N ASN A 178 22.42 -9.53 9.42
CA ASN A 178 23.79 -9.40 8.91
C ASN A 178 24.75 -10.53 9.37
N VAL A 179 24.21 -11.62 9.93
CA VAL A 179 25.02 -12.74 10.43
C VAL A 179 24.89 -13.94 9.48
N ASP A 180 26.00 -14.60 9.18
CA ASP A 180 25.93 -15.86 8.43
C ASP A 180 25.30 -16.97 9.30
N PRO A 181 24.21 -17.64 8.86
CA PRO A 181 23.64 -18.80 9.55
C PRO A 181 24.67 -19.88 9.95
N ALA A 182 25.74 -20.07 9.17
CA ALA A 182 26.80 -21.02 9.47
C ALA A 182 27.60 -20.65 10.74
N HIS A 183 27.81 -19.34 10.97
CA HIS A 183 28.53 -18.85 12.15
C HIS A 183 27.77 -19.05 13.47
N VAL A 184 26.45 -19.24 13.40
CA VAL A 184 25.61 -19.53 14.57
C VAL A 184 25.25 -21.03 14.68
N GLY A 185 26.01 -21.88 13.98
CA GLY A 185 25.95 -23.33 14.12
C GLY A 185 24.79 -24.01 13.37
N ILE A 186 24.17 -23.34 12.40
CA ILE A 186 23.16 -23.97 11.55
C ILE A 186 23.87 -24.81 10.49
N SER A 187 23.53 -26.10 10.39
CA SER A 187 24.13 -26.99 9.40
C SER A 187 23.82 -26.55 7.96
N GLN A 188 24.78 -26.76 7.06
CA GLN A 188 24.64 -26.39 5.65
C GLN A 188 23.37 -26.96 5.00
N ALA A 189 23.01 -28.20 5.35
CA ALA A 189 21.79 -28.84 4.86
C ALA A 189 20.50 -28.08 5.26
N HIS A 190 20.46 -27.48 6.45
CA HIS A 190 19.32 -26.68 6.91
C HIS A 190 19.30 -25.30 6.25
N ILE A 191 20.46 -24.67 6.07
CA ILE A 191 20.61 -23.39 5.36
C ILE A 191 20.05 -23.53 3.94
N VAL A 192 20.55 -24.51 3.19
CA VAL A 192 20.12 -24.79 1.81
C VAL A 192 18.62 -25.08 1.74
N ARG A 193 18.07 -25.82 2.69
CA ARG A 193 16.63 -26.12 2.75
C ARG A 193 15.77 -24.86 2.98
N ALA A 194 16.21 -23.97 3.88
CA ALA A 194 15.53 -22.71 4.14
C ALA A 194 15.57 -21.80 2.89
N GLN A 195 16.73 -21.66 2.26
CA GLN A 195 16.92 -20.90 1.02
C GLN A 195 16.06 -21.45 -0.13
N HIS A 196 16.02 -22.77 -0.36
CA HIS A 196 15.12 -23.39 -1.34
C HIS A 196 13.64 -23.16 -1.03
N THR A 197 13.28 -23.07 0.25
CA THR A 197 11.91 -22.76 0.66
C THR A 197 11.57 -21.30 0.35
N ALA A 198 12.49 -20.38 0.68
CA ALA A 198 12.37 -18.97 0.32
C ALA A 198 12.23 -18.77 -1.19
N GLN A 199 13.11 -19.39 -1.99
CA GLN A 199 13.07 -19.28 -3.45
C GLN A 199 11.74 -19.79 -4.02
N ARG A 200 11.27 -20.97 -3.59
CA ARG A 200 9.97 -21.52 -4.03
C ARG A 200 8.78 -20.66 -3.64
N ARG A 201 8.86 -19.95 -2.51
CA ARG A 201 7.80 -19.06 -2.02
C ARG A 201 7.97 -17.60 -2.46
N GLY A 202 9.04 -17.26 -3.18
CA GLY A 202 9.36 -15.90 -3.59
C GLY A 202 9.68 -14.97 -2.40
N TYR A 203 10.23 -15.51 -1.31
CA TYR A 203 10.69 -14.70 -0.19
C TYR A 203 11.94 -13.92 -0.60
N THR A 204 11.94 -12.65 -0.23
CA THR A 204 12.97 -11.70 -0.65
C THR A 204 14.17 -11.75 0.31
N PRO A 205 15.41 -11.83 -0.18
CA PRO A 205 16.62 -11.80 0.65
C PRO A 205 16.90 -10.40 1.24
N PRO A 206 17.75 -10.30 2.28
CA PRO A 206 18.01 -9.02 2.94
C PRO A 206 18.56 -7.95 2.00
N SER A 207 19.44 -8.34 1.08
CA SER A 207 20.08 -7.44 0.10
C SER A 207 19.10 -6.76 -0.87
N CYS A 208 17.88 -7.25 -0.97
CA CYS A 208 16.85 -6.67 -1.84
C CYS A 208 15.91 -5.72 -1.10
N TRP A 209 16.06 -5.58 0.21
CA TRP A 209 15.38 -4.57 1.01
C TRP A 209 16.34 -3.45 1.33
N ASP A 210 15.86 -2.22 1.27
CA ASP A 210 16.52 -1.10 1.91
C ASP A 210 16.31 -1.23 3.43
N ALA A 211 17.41 -1.20 4.19
CA ALA A 211 17.41 -1.39 5.63
C ALA A 211 16.56 -0.32 6.34
N ASP A 212 16.52 0.90 5.79
CA ASP A 212 15.80 2.02 6.38
C ASP A 212 14.30 1.99 6.05
N THR A 213 13.89 1.31 4.96
CA THR A 213 12.51 1.34 4.47
C THR A 213 11.78 0.01 4.53
N ILE A 214 12.39 -1.08 5.04
CA ILE A 214 11.74 -2.40 5.11
C ILE A 214 10.39 -2.37 5.85
N ASP A 215 10.23 -1.42 6.76
CA ASP A 215 9.04 -1.19 7.57
C ASP A 215 7.96 -0.33 6.89
N ASP A 216 8.31 0.39 5.82
CA ASP A 216 7.37 1.23 5.06
C ASP A 216 6.36 0.32 4.34
N PRO A 217 5.04 0.47 4.55
CA PRO A 217 4.03 -0.35 3.86
C PRO A 217 4.19 -0.35 2.35
N ASP A 218 4.62 0.78 1.75
CA ASP A 218 4.79 0.96 0.32
C ASP A 218 6.19 0.51 -0.18
N ALA A 219 7.08 0.08 0.71
CA ALA A 219 8.37 -0.46 0.31
C ALA A 219 8.20 -1.70 -0.59
N VAL A 220 8.87 -1.61 -1.73
CA VAL A 220 8.95 -2.67 -2.73
C VAL A 220 10.38 -3.20 -2.75
N PRO A 221 10.57 -4.52 -2.75
CA PRO A 221 11.91 -5.07 -2.81
C PRO A 221 12.53 -4.88 -4.20
N GLU A 222 13.81 -4.52 -4.23
CA GLU A 222 14.59 -4.32 -5.45
C GLU A 222 15.53 -5.50 -5.68
N TRP A 223 15.25 -6.29 -6.72
CA TRP A 223 16.02 -7.48 -7.06
C TRP A 223 17.08 -7.24 -8.13
N THR A 224 16.96 -6.16 -8.90
CA THR A 224 17.64 -5.99 -10.18
C THR A 224 18.31 -4.62 -10.36
N GLY A 225 18.03 -3.66 -9.48
CA GLY A 225 18.34 -2.23 -9.63
C GLY A 225 17.37 -1.48 -10.56
N ALA A 226 16.41 -2.16 -11.17
CA ALA A 226 15.47 -1.59 -12.14
C ALA A 226 14.06 -2.23 -12.05
N CYS A 227 13.64 -2.71 -10.87
CA CYS A 227 12.34 -3.35 -10.73
C CYS A 227 11.19 -2.41 -11.12
N GLY A 228 10.14 -2.96 -11.71
CA GLY A 228 9.01 -2.18 -12.24
C GLY A 228 9.21 -1.61 -13.65
N THR A 229 10.38 -1.80 -14.25
CA THR A 229 10.67 -1.45 -15.64
C THR A 229 10.70 -2.67 -16.57
N GLU A 230 10.80 -2.44 -17.89
CA GLU A 230 11.05 -3.51 -18.85
C GLU A 230 12.34 -4.26 -18.57
N GLU A 231 13.41 -3.49 -18.31
CA GLU A 231 14.74 -4.02 -18.03
C GLU A 231 14.74 -4.92 -16.80
N GLY A 232 14.19 -4.45 -15.68
CA GLY A 232 14.08 -5.26 -14.45
C GLY A 232 13.29 -6.55 -14.67
N TYR A 233 12.16 -6.49 -15.40
CA TYR A 233 11.39 -7.69 -15.73
C TYR A 233 12.18 -8.69 -16.59
N LEU A 234 12.95 -8.20 -17.56
CA LEU A 234 13.81 -9.04 -18.41
C LEU A 234 14.95 -9.67 -17.61
N ILE A 235 15.55 -8.94 -16.66
CA ILE A 235 16.57 -9.48 -15.76
C ILE A 235 15.99 -10.63 -14.93
N HIS A 236 14.81 -10.47 -14.32
CA HIS A 236 14.14 -11.56 -13.60
C HIS A 236 14.01 -12.83 -14.45
N LYS A 237 13.63 -12.67 -15.73
CA LYS A 237 13.47 -13.80 -16.65
C LYS A 237 14.81 -14.43 -17.03
N ARG A 238 15.82 -13.62 -17.33
CA ARG A 238 17.16 -14.06 -17.75
C ARG A 238 17.84 -14.83 -16.62
N GLU A 239 17.83 -14.27 -15.41
CA GLU A 239 18.50 -14.81 -14.23
C GLU A 239 17.62 -15.81 -13.44
N ARG A 240 16.39 -16.07 -13.90
CA ARG A 240 15.41 -16.96 -13.24
C ARG A 240 15.11 -16.57 -11.79
N LEU A 241 15.09 -15.27 -11.52
CA LEU A 241 14.71 -14.72 -10.22
C LEU A 241 13.18 -14.72 -10.07
N PRO A 242 12.64 -14.91 -8.85
CA PRO A 242 11.22 -14.70 -8.57
C PRO A 242 10.78 -13.30 -9.01
N VAL A 243 9.68 -13.19 -9.76
CA VAL A 243 9.17 -11.90 -10.24
C VAL A 243 8.63 -11.10 -9.06
N CYS A 244 9.23 -9.94 -8.77
CA CYS A 244 8.78 -9.08 -7.67
C CYS A 244 7.41 -8.41 -7.97
N PRO A 245 6.72 -7.85 -6.96
CA PRO A 245 5.43 -7.20 -7.15
C PRO A 245 5.45 -6.08 -8.20
N ALA A 246 6.46 -5.21 -8.20
CA ALA A 246 6.57 -4.13 -9.20
C ALA A 246 6.73 -4.69 -10.62
N CYS A 247 7.60 -5.68 -10.82
CA CYS A 247 7.77 -6.34 -12.13
C CYS A 247 6.52 -7.12 -12.57
N ALA A 248 5.73 -7.65 -11.63
CA ALA A 248 4.45 -8.29 -11.93
C ALA A 248 3.41 -7.27 -12.41
N VAL A 249 3.34 -6.10 -11.77
CA VAL A 249 2.50 -4.97 -12.23
C VAL A 249 2.96 -4.51 -13.61
N TYR A 250 4.27 -4.31 -13.82
CA TYR A 250 4.82 -3.99 -15.13
C TYR A 250 4.39 -5.01 -16.19
N ARG A 251 4.58 -6.32 -15.94
CA ARG A 251 4.19 -7.37 -16.88
C ARG A 251 2.70 -7.31 -17.21
N LYS A 252 1.84 -7.09 -16.22
CA LYS A 252 0.39 -6.97 -16.42
C LYS A 252 0.07 -5.78 -17.32
N ASN A 253 0.67 -4.62 -17.05
CA ASN A 253 0.50 -3.39 -17.82
C ASN A 253 1.08 -3.51 -19.24
N TYR A 254 2.23 -4.17 -19.40
CA TYR A 254 2.83 -4.44 -20.70
C TYR A 254 1.97 -5.39 -21.53
N THR A 255 1.46 -6.48 -20.93
CA THR A 255 0.57 -7.43 -21.61
C THR A 255 -0.75 -6.77 -21.99
N TYR A 256 -1.29 -5.93 -21.11
CA TYR A 256 -2.46 -5.10 -21.39
C TYR A 256 -2.17 -4.16 -22.57
N SER A 257 -1.13 -3.33 -22.48
CA SER A 257 -0.73 -2.40 -23.54
C SER A 257 -0.49 -3.08 -24.88
N ARG A 258 0.10 -4.30 -24.89
CA ARG A 258 0.34 -5.07 -26.11
C ARG A 258 -0.94 -5.69 -26.68
N LYS A 259 -1.84 -6.20 -25.84
CA LYS A 259 -3.17 -6.69 -26.28
C LYS A 259 -4.03 -5.55 -26.81
N TYR A 260 -4.02 -4.41 -26.12
CA TYR A 260 -4.72 -3.20 -26.55
C TYR A 260 -4.10 -2.63 -27.82
N ALA A 261 -2.77 -2.60 -27.96
CA ALA A 261 -2.14 -2.22 -29.22
C ALA A 261 -2.36 -3.21 -30.38
N ALA A 262 -2.64 -4.49 -30.09
CA ALA A 262 -3.08 -5.44 -31.11
C ALA A 262 -4.55 -5.24 -31.49
N ALA A 263 -5.37 -4.76 -30.55
CA ALA A 263 -6.80 -4.45 -30.73
C ALA A 263 -7.07 -3.01 -31.20
N MET A 264 -6.06 -2.13 -31.15
CA MET A 264 -6.16 -0.74 -31.57
C MET A 264 -5.29 -0.54 -32.81
N SER A 265 -5.90 -0.15 -33.92
CA SER A 265 -5.15 0.21 -35.12
C SER A 265 -4.62 1.63 -34.97
N PHE A 266 -3.31 1.80 -35.11
CA PHE A 266 -2.71 3.14 -35.22
C PHE A 266 -3.46 3.99 -36.24
N SER A 267 -3.87 5.20 -35.84
CA SER A 267 -4.69 6.08 -36.67
C SER A 267 -3.85 7.20 -37.26
N ALA A 268 -3.56 7.10 -38.55
CA ALA A 268 -2.84 8.13 -39.30
C ALA A 268 -3.54 9.50 -39.19
N ARG A 269 -4.88 9.50 -39.19
CA ARG A 269 -5.71 10.70 -39.05
C ARG A 269 -5.53 11.38 -37.68
N LYS A 270 -5.57 10.61 -36.58
CA LYS A 270 -5.38 11.18 -35.24
C LYS A 270 -3.96 11.73 -35.06
N LEU A 271 -2.96 11.02 -35.59
CA LEU A 271 -1.58 11.54 -35.59
C LEU A 271 -1.50 12.87 -36.34
N ASP A 272 -2.09 12.97 -37.54
CA ASP A 272 -2.08 14.21 -38.32
C ASP A 272 -2.77 15.35 -37.57
N GLN A 273 -3.93 15.09 -36.96
CA GLN A 273 -4.64 16.06 -36.14
C GLN A 273 -3.77 16.59 -34.99
N ILE A 274 -3.09 15.72 -34.24
CA ILE A 274 -2.24 16.10 -33.11
C ILE A 274 -1.00 16.86 -33.59
N LEU A 275 -0.39 16.46 -34.71
CA LEU A 275 0.80 17.13 -35.25
C LEU A 275 0.50 18.51 -35.83
N ASN A 276 -0.74 18.78 -36.21
CA ASN A 276 -1.18 20.10 -36.69
C ASN A 276 -1.54 21.08 -35.55
N GLU A 277 -1.47 20.66 -34.29
CA GLU A 277 -1.66 21.56 -33.15
C GLU A 277 -0.53 22.61 -33.05
N PRO A 278 -0.83 23.86 -32.66
CA PRO A 278 0.18 24.91 -32.52
C PRO A 278 1.31 24.50 -31.58
N GLY A 279 2.56 24.77 -31.98
CA GLY A 279 3.74 24.48 -31.16
C GLY A 279 4.30 23.06 -31.31
N ARG A 280 3.69 22.20 -32.13
CA ARG A 280 4.28 20.92 -32.53
C ARG A 280 5.27 21.14 -33.68
N ALA A 281 6.49 20.62 -33.52
CA ALA A 281 7.52 20.65 -34.55
C ALA A 281 7.80 19.22 -35.04
N PRO A 282 7.15 18.75 -36.13
CA PRO A 282 7.22 17.36 -36.59
C PRO A 282 8.66 16.86 -36.82
N LEU A 283 9.53 17.71 -37.38
CA LEU A 283 10.94 17.38 -37.59
C LEU A 283 11.71 17.15 -36.29
N ARG A 284 11.42 17.92 -35.23
CA ARG A 284 12.03 17.72 -33.91
C ARG A 284 11.60 16.39 -33.29
N ILE A 285 10.31 16.08 -33.39
CA ILE A 285 9.74 14.81 -32.91
C ILE A 285 10.35 13.63 -33.68
N ALA A 286 10.46 13.72 -35.01
CA ALA A 286 11.08 12.69 -35.84
C ALA A 286 12.56 12.46 -35.47
N ARG A 287 13.34 13.52 -35.27
CA ARG A 287 14.73 13.41 -34.79
C ARG A 287 14.82 12.71 -33.43
N SER A 288 13.96 13.07 -32.48
CA SER A 288 13.90 12.40 -31.17
C SER A 288 13.52 10.92 -31.25
N LEU A 289 12.84 10.50 -32.32
CA LEU A 289 12.53 9.09 -32.60
C LEU A 289 13.66 8.35 -33.32
N GLY A 290 14.77 9.02 -33.66
CA GLY A 290 15.87 8.44 -34.45
C GLY A 290 15.63 8.46 -35.96
N HIS A 291 14.73 9.32 -36.45
CA HIS A 291 14.41 9.49 -37.86
C HIS A 291 14.81 10.90 -38.34
N PRO A 292 16.08 11.14 -38.69
CA PRO A 292 16.63 12.48 -38.86
C PRO A 292 15.98 13.29 -39.99
N ASN A 293 15.48 12.60 -41.03
CA ASN A 293 14.91 13.21 -42.23
C ASN A 293 13.40 13.47 -42.13
N GLY A 294 12.72 12.99 -41.09
CA GLY A 294 11.26 13.15 -40.96
C GLY A 294 10.41 12.21 -41.82
N ASP A 295 10.97 11.62 -42.89
CA ASP A 295 10.25 10.78 -43.86
C ASP A 295 9.39 9.69 -43.20
N THR A 296 9.93 9.03 -42.18
CA THR A 296 9.23 7.95 -41.48
C THR A 296 7.99 8.46 -40.73
N LEU A 297 8.06 9.65 -40.13
CA LEU A 297 6.91 10.26 -39.45
C LEU A 297 5.85 10.69 -40.47
N GLU A 298 6.28 11.22 -41.61
CA GLU A 298 5.39 11.61 -42.71
C GLU A 298 4.67 10.39 -43.33
N MET A 299 5.38 9.26 -43.47
CA MET A 299 4.78 8.00 -43.93
C MET A 299 3.70 7.49 -42.95
N TRP A 300 3.90 7.66 -41.63
CA TRP A 300 2.90 7.33 -40.61
C TRP A 300 1.69 8.26 -40.68
N ARG A 301 1.93 9.56 -40.86
CA ARG A 301 0.90 10.60 -41.02
C ARG A 301 0.00 10.36 -42.23
N LYS A 302 0.59 9.92 -43.35
CA LYS A 302 -0.13 9.55 -44.59
C LYS A 302 -0.76 8.16 -44.55
N GLY A 303 -0.51 7.37 -43.50
CA GLY A 303 -1.00 5.99 -43.39
C GLY A 303 -0.31 4.98 -44.32
N THR A 304 0.69 5.41 -45.09
CA THR A 304 1.46 4.54 -46.02
C THR A 304 2.33 3.50 -45.30
N ARG A 305 2.68 3.76 -44.03
CA ARG A 305 3.39 2.82 -43.17
C ARG A 305 2.85 2.92 -41.75
N ARG A 306 2.80 1.80 -41.03
CA ARG A 306 2.41 1.79 -39.61
C ARG A 306 3.65 1.81 -38.70
N PRO A 307 3.66 2.58 -37.61
CA PRO A 307 4.70 2.50 -36.59
C PRO A 307 4.69 1.14 -35.89
N GLN A 308 5.87 0.67 -35.50
CA GLN A 308 5.97 -0.43 -34.54
C GLN A 308 5.45 0.00 -33.17
N HIS A 309 4.93 -0.93 -32.36
CA HIS A 309 4.36 -0.63 -31.04
C HIS A 309 5.30 0.19 -30.13
N ARG A 310 6.58 -0.17 -30.08
CA ARG A 310 7.61 0.58 -29.34
C ARG A 310 7.74 2.04 -29.78
N ASN A 311 7.47 2.33 -31.05
CA ASN A 311 7.53 3.68 -31.59
C ASN A 311 6.24 4.46 -31.27
N VAL A 312 5.09 3.80 -31.17
CA VAL A 312 3.82 4.45 -30.73
C VAL A 312 3.93 4.95 -29.30
N ALA A 313 4.46 4.13 -28.39
CA ALA A 313 4.65 4.54 -26.98
C ALA A 313 5.61 5.72 -26.86
N LYS A 314 6.75 5.68 -27.58
CA LYS A 314 7.71 6.80 -27.62
C LYS A 314 7.10 8.07 -28.23
N LEU A 315 6.33 7.91 -29.31
CA LEU A 315 5.64 9.02 -29.98
C LEU A 315 4.61 9.67 -29.06
N ALA A 316 3.81 8.87 -28.34
CA ALA A 316 2.84 9.36 -27.36
C ALA A 316 3.52 10.17 -26.24
N ALA A 317 4.63 9.65 -25.69
CA ALA A 317 5.42 10.34 -24.67
C ALA A 317 5.99 11.67 -25.16
N LEU A 318 6.57 11.70 -26.37
CA LEU A 318 7.10 12.93 -26.99
C LEU A 318 6.00 13.96 -27.29
N LEU A 319 4.80 13.49 -27.58
CA LEU A 319 3.63 14.32 -27.81
C LEU A 319 2.91 14.70 -26.50
N ALA A 320 3.31 14.16 -25.36
CA ALA A 320 2.59 14.33 -24.09
C ALA A 320 1.08 13.97 -24.21
N VAL A 321 0.77 12.95 -25.01
CA VAL A 321 -0.58 12.36 -25.15
C VAL A 321 -0.56 10.92 -24.68
N ARG A 322 -1.73 10.32 -24.45
CA ARG A 322 -1.79 8.91 -24.10
C ARG A 322 -1.70 8.06 -25.37
N PRO A 323 -1.16 6.82 -25.32
CA PRO A 323 -1.10 5.94 -26.49
C PRO A 323 -2.47 5.67 -27.13
N GLU A 324 -3.54 5.72 -26.35
CA GLU A 324 -4.92 5.53 -26.81
C GLU A 324 -5.39 6.67 -27.72
N ASP A 325 -4.85 7.87 -27.54
CA ASP A 325 -5.17 9.05 -28.35
C ASP A 325 -4.59 8.95 -29.77
N LEU A 326 -3.63 8.05 -29.99
CA LEU A 326 -3.01 7.78 -31.31
C LEU A 326 -3.64 6.60 -32.06
N CYS A 327 -4.60 5.90 -31.46
CA CYS A 327 -5.16 4.68 -32.05
C CYS A 327 -6.68 4.74 -32.18
N ASP A 328 -7.23 4.06 -33.18
CA ASP A 328 -8.66 3.80 -33.30
C ASP A 328 -9.01 2.51 -32.55
N ILE A 329 -10.12 2.53 -31.82
CA ILE A 329 -10.67 1.32 -31.20
C ILE A 329 -11.24 0.47 -32.34
N LEU A 330 -10.67 -0.70 -32.62
CA LEU A 330 -11.32 -1.66 -33.50
C LEU A 330 -12.54 -2.17 -32.76
N THR A 331 -13.72 -1.63 -33.04
CA THR A 331 -14.96 -2.29 -32.66
C THR A 331 -14.95 -3.68 -33.28
N PRO A 332 -15.05 -4.77 -32.51
CA PRO A 332 -15.15 -6.09 -33.09
C PRO A 332 -16.35 -6.08 -34.03
N THR A 333 -16.09 -6.23 -35.32
CA THR A 333 -17.13 -6.45 -36.32
C THR A 333 -17.99 -7.59 -35.81
N ALA A 334 -19.27 -7.32 -35.54
CA ALA A 334 -20.23 -8.33 -35.17
C ALA A 334 -20.13 -9.44 -36.22
N GLN A 335 -19.60 -10.60 -35.80
CA GLN A 335 -19.50 -11.77 -36.66
C GLN A 335 -20.93 -12.19 -36.98
N GLY A 336 -21.32 -11.99 -38.24
CA GLY A 336 -22.49 -12.62 -38.84
C GLY A 336 -22.17 -14.04 -39.29
#